data_AF-B5VUC9-F1
#
_entry.id   AF-B5VUC9-F1
#
_cell.length_a   1.000
_cell.length_b   1.000
_cell.length_c   1.000
_cell.angle_alpha   90.00
_cell.angle_beta   90.00
_cell.angle_gamma   90.00
#
_symmetry.space_group_name_H-M   'P 1'
#
loop_
_entity.id
_entity.type
_entity.pdbx_description
1 polymer ?
#
loop_
_entity_poly.entity_id
_entity_poly.type
_entity_poly.pdbx_seq_one_letter_code
_entity_poly.pdbx_strand_id
1 'polypeptide(L)'
;MAALSNLYPEAEVVSEIGGGLNFKGKKMLALLGHHLSGDVRMVVIAHKDRLARFGFDLFRWLCEQNRCSLMVLNETSLSPEPEMVEDILALFHCFSSRLYRRSKYKTQVKEDPDLPQPGAKSSLA
;
A
#
# COMPACT_ATOMS: atom_id res chain seq x y z
N MET A 1 1.02 -18.70 -11.44
CA MET A 1 2.43 -18.50 -11.86
C MET A 1 2.72 -19.22 -13.18
N ALA A 2 2.50 -20.54 -13.29
CA ALA A 2 2.73 -21.28 -14.54
C ALA A 2 1.94 -20.76 -15.76
N ALA A 3 0.71 -20.26 -15.56
CA ALA A 3 -0.09 -19.68 -16.64
C ALA A 3 0.50 -18.37 -17.19
N LEU A 4 1.00 -17.48 -16.32
CA LEU A 4 1.61 -16.20 -16.69
C LEU A 4 2.90 -16.38 -17.49
N SER A 5 3.79 -17.27 -17.04
CA SER A 5 5.07 -17.52 -17.71
C SER A 5 4.89 -18.12 -19.11
N ASN A 6 3.84 -18.93 -19.31
CA ASN A 6 3.56 -19.54 -20.61
C ASN A 6 2.95 -18.54 -21.61
N LEU A 7 2.14 -17.59 -21.14
CA LEU A 7 1.53 -16.58 -21.99
C LEU A 7 2.50 -15.44 -22.36
N TYR A 8 3.49 -15.17 -21.50
CA TYR A 8 4.48 -14.11 -21.69
C TYR A 8 5.90 -14.63 -21.42
N PRO A 9 6.49 -15.40 -22.35
CA PRO A 9 7.79 -16.02 -22.13
C PRO A 9 8.96 -15.02 -22.06
N GLU A 10 8.79 -13.83 -22.63
CA GLU A 10 9.79 -12.74 -22.57
C GLU A 10 9.65 -11.85 -21.33
N ALA A 11 8.62 -12.07 -20.50
CA ALA A 11 8.37 -11.24 -19.33
C ALA A 11 9.17 -11.72 -18.10
N GLU A 12 9.62 -10.76 -17.30
CA GLU A 12 10.16 -11.04 -15.97
C GLU A 12 9.03 -11.37 -14.99
N VAL A 13 9.11 -12.54 -14.36
CA VAL A 13 8.13 -12.96 -13.35
C VAL A 13 8.53 -12.42 -11.97
N VAL A 14 7.75 -11.48 -11.48
CA VAL A 14 7.93 -10.88 -10.15
C VAL A 14 6.91 -11.47 -9.15
N SER A 15 7.41 -11.98 -8.02
CA SER A 15 6.56 -12.51 -6.95
C SER A 15 7.01 -11.99 -5.58
N GLU A 16 6.08 -11.45 -4.79
CA GLU A 16 6.36 -10.90 -3.46
C GLU A 16 5.24 -11.27 -2.47
N ILE A 17 5.60 -11.55 -1.22
CA ILE A 17 4.64 -11.86 -0.16
C ILE A 17 4.09 -10.53 0.40
N GLY A 18 2.76 -10.43 0.52
CA GLY A 18 2.09 -9.26 1.12
C GLY A 18 1.96 -8.03 0.21
N GLY A 19 2.21 -8.16 -1.10
CA GLY A 19 2.21 -7.04 -2.05
C GLY A 19 0.88 -6.27 -2.17
N GLY A 20 -0.26 -6.90 -1.86
CA GLY A 20 -1.59 -6.28 -2.01
C GLY A 20 -1.87 -5.10 -1.06
N LEU A 21 -1.28 -5.09 0.14
CA LEU A 21 -1.40 -3.99 1.10
C LEU A 21 -0.09 -3.25 1.35
N ASN A 22 1.05 -3.88 1.04
CA ASN A 22 2.37 -3.34 1.34
C ASN A 22 3.10 -2.85 0.09
N PHE A 23 2.99 -1.55 -0.19
CA PHE A 23 3.71 -0.91 -1.30
C PHE A 23 5.19 -0.59 -0.99
N LYS A 24 5.69 -0.96 0.20
CA LYS A 24 7.09 -0.77 0.59
C LYS A 24 7.93 -2.03 0.39
N GLY A 25 7.34 -3.09 -0.19
CA GLY A 25 8.06 -4.30 -0.57
C GLY A 25 9.21 -3.98 -1.52
N LYS A 26 10.33 -4.71 -1.41
CA LYS A 26 11.52 -4.45 -2.21
C LYS A 26 11.22 -4.63 -3.70
N LYS A 27 10.44 -5.67 -4.05
CA LYS A 27 10.10 -5.95 -5.45
C LYS A 27 9.04 -4.99 -5.98
N MET A 28 8.05 -4.63 -5.16
CA MET A 28 7.09 -3.57 -5.50
C MET A 28 7.79 -2.23 -5.77
N LEU A 29 8.73 -1.82 -4.92
CA LEU A 29 9.49 -0.59 -5.13
C LEU A 29 10.39 -0.66 -6.36
N ALA A 30 10.99 -1.82 -6.65
CA ALA A 30 11.75 -2.02 -7.88
C ALA A 30 10.85 -1.90 -9.13
N LEU A 31 9.67 -2.54 -9.12
CA LEU A 31 8.68 -2.43 -10.20
C LEU A 31 8.27 -0.97 -10.43
N LEU A 32 7.97 -0.23 -9.36
CA LEU A 32 7.66 1.20 -9.44
C LEU A 32 8.85 2.01 -9.96
N GLY A 33 10.08 1.70 -9.54
CA GLY A 33 11.29 2.33 -10.05
C GLY A 33 11.46 2.15 -11.56
N HIS A 34 11.36 0.91 -12.05
CA HIS A 34 11.43 0.59 -13.48
C HIS A 34 10.26 1.18 -14.28
N HIS A 35 9.07 1.28 -13.66
CA HIS A 35 7.93 1.97 -14.25
C HIS A 35 8.17 3.48 -14.42
N LEU A 36 8.79 4.12 -13.42
CA LEU A 36 9.09 5.55 -13.45
C LEU A 36 10.26 5.90 -14.38
N SER A 37 11.24 5.01 -14.57
CA SER A 37 12.30 5.18 -15.56
C SER A 37 11.84 4.96 -17.00
N GLY A 38 10.66 4.36 -17.21
CA GLY A 38 10.14 4.02 -18.53
C GLY A 38 10.68 2.69 -19.09
N ASP A 39 11.35 1.90 -18.26
CA ASP A 39 11.89 0.59 -18.64
C ASP A 39 10.78 -0.47 -18.79
N VAL A 40 9.64 -0.25 -18.14
CA VAL A 40 8.49 -1.15 -18.19
C VAL A 40 7.44 -0.62 -19.16
N ARG A 41 7.19 -1.38 -20.23
CA ARG A 41 6.12 -1.07 -21.21
C ARG A 41 4.78 -1.74 -20.90
N MET A 42 4.82 -2.84 -20.15
CA MET A 42 3.64 -3.63 -19.82
C MET A 42 3.79 -4.29 -18.47
N VAL A 43 2.75 -4.19 -17.65
CA VAL A 43 2.60 -4.94 -16.40
C VAL A 43 1.42 -5.87 -16.56
N VAL A 44 1.66 -7.18 -16.39
CA VAL A 44 0.62 -8.20 -16.48
C VAL A 44 0.38 -8.78 -15.10
N ILE A 45 -0.89 -8.80 -14.69
CA ILE A 45 -1.30 -9.37 -13.40
C ILE A 45 -2.45 -10.36 -13.60
N ALA A 46 -2.52 -11.37 -12.74
CA ALA A 46 -3.64 -12.31 -12.76
C ALA A 46 -4.95 -11.62 -12.33
N HIS A 47 -4.93 -10.90 -11.20
CA HIS A 47 -6.07 -10.15 -10.64
C HIS A 47 -5.60 -8.81 -10.06
N LYS A 48 -6.51 -7.84 -9.97
CA LYS A 48 -6.27 -6.51 -9.38
C LYS A 48 -5.66 -6.62 -7.97
N ASP A 49 -6.22 -7.51 -7.18
CA ASP A 49 -5.87 -7.77 -5.78
C ASP A 49 -4.46 -8.32 -5.57
N ARG A 50 -3.81 -8.85 -6.61
CA ARG A 50 -2.40 -9.30 -6.54
C ARG A 50 -1.42 -8.13 -6.63
N LEU A 51 -1.85 -7.03 -7.24
CA LEU A 51 -1.07 -5.80 -7.34
C LEU A 51 -1.36 -4.87 -6.17
N ALA A 52 -2.64 -4.65 -5.89
CA ALA A 52 -3.10 -3.65 -4.95
C ALA A 52 -4.54 -3.97 -4.50
N ARG A 53 -4.74 -4.19 -3.19
CA ARG A 53 -6.06 -4.30 -2.55
C ARG A 53 -6.79 -2.96 -2.53
N PHE A 54 -6.01 -1.89 -2.33
CA PHE A 54 -6.48 -0.51 -2.43
C PHE A 54 -5.57 0.27 -3.36
N GLY A 55 -6.12 1.26 -4.06
CA GLY A 55 -5.32 2.10 -4.96
C GLY A 55 -4.96 1.43 -6.30
N PHE A 56 -5.66 0.36 -6.70
CA PHE A 56 -5.51 -0.21 -8.04
C PHE A 56 -5.71 0.83 -9.13
N ASP A 57 -6.76 1.67 -9.02
CA ASP A 57 -7.03 2.71 -10.01
C ASP A 57 -5.96 3.81 -10.02
N LEU A 58 -5.34 4.09 -8.86
CA LEU A 58 -4.17 4.97 -8.79
C LEU A 58 -2.98 4.37 -9.55
N PHE A 59 -2.72 3.07 -9.37
CA PHE A 59 -1.64 2.39 -10.08
C PHE A 59 -1.92 2.34 -11.58
N ARG A 60 -3.16 2.07 -12.00
CA ARG A 60 -3.59 2.13 -13.40
C ARG A 60 -3.33 3.52 -13.99
N TRP A 61 -3.77 4.57 -13.31
CA TRP A 61 -3.53 5.94 -13.76
C TRP A 61 -2.04 6.25 -13.88
N LEU A 62 -1.21 5.81 -12.92
CA LEU A 62 0.25 5.94 -12.98
C LEU A 62 0.85 5.23 -14.19
N CYS A 63 0.33 4.03 -14.51
CA CYS A 63 0.72 3.29 -15.71
C CYS A 63 0.44 4.08 -16.98
N GLU A 64 -0.76 4.66 -17.10
CA GLU A 64 -1.18 5.46 -18.25
C GLU A 64 -0.29 6.69 -18.45
N GLN A 65 0.13 7.37 -17.37
CA GLN A 65 1.01 8.55 -17.48
C GLN A 65 2.37 8.24 -18.11
N ASN A 66 2.91 7.04 -17.87
CA ASN A 66 4.21 6.63 -18.41
C ASN A 66 4.09 5.69 -19.62
N ARG A 67 2.94 5.67 -20.30
CA ARG A 67 2.69 4.82 -21.49
C ARG A 67 2.93 3.33 -21.22
N CYS A 68 2.70 2.90 -19.98
CA CYS A 68 2.77 1.50 -19.57
C CYS A 68 1.37 0.89 -19.62
N SER A 69 1.26 -0.28 -20.26
CA SER A 69 -0.01 -1.02 -20.33
C SER A 69 -0.19 -1.93 -19.12
N LEU A 70 -1.26 -1.72 -18.35
CA LEU A 70 -1.62 -2.60 -17.23
C LEU A 70 -2.69 -3.61 -17.67
N MET A 71 -2.30 -4.87 -17.83
CA MET A 71 -3.18 -5.96 -18.26
C MET A 71 -3.57 -6.86 -17.08
N VAL A 72 -4.88 -7.14 -16.96
CA VAL A 72 -5.43 -8.07 -15.95
C VAL A 72 -6.00 -9.28 -16.67
N LEU A 73 -5.42 -10.47 -16.45
CA LEU A 73 -5.81 -11.69 -17.15
C LEU A 73 -7.15 -12.27 -16.68
N ASN A 74 -7.67 -11.75 -15.56
CA ASN A 74 -9.00 -12.05 -15.04
C ASN A 74 -9.27 -13.57 -14.90
N GLU A 75 -8.26 -14.35 -14.48
CA GLU A 75 -8.56 -15.70 -14.00
C GLU A 75 -9.52 -15.53 -12.80
N THR A 76 -10.56 -16.32 -12.67
CA THR A 76 -11.48 -16.19 -11.54
C THR A 76 -10.83 -16.86 -10.33
N SER A 77 -9.94 -16.15 -9.62
CA SER A 77 -9.68 -16.47 -8.22
C SER A 77 -10.23 -15.32 -7.40
N LEU A 78 -11.40 -15.55 -6.80
CA LEU A 78 -11.89 -14.80 -5.65
C LEU A 78 -10.70 -14.55 -4.72
N SER A 79 -10.55 -13.34 -4.16
CA SER A 79 -9.80 -13.28 -2.90
C SER A 79 -10.57 -14.19 -1.96
N PRO A 80 -10.01 -15.35 -1.57
CA PRO A 80 -10.74 -16.27 -0.72
C PRO A 80 -11.11 -15.46 0.53
N GLU A 81 -12.36 -15.55 0.97
CA GLU A 81 -12.89 -14.78 2.10
C GLU A 81 -11.90 -14.64 3.28
N PRO A 82 -11.09 -15.67 3.63
CA PRO A 82 -9.99 -15.55 4.59
C PRO A 82 -8.97 -14.42 4.31
N GLU A 83 -8.48 -14.26 3.07
CA GLU A 83 -7.52 -13.19 2.72
C GLU A 83 -8.12 -11.81 2.96
N MET A 84 -9.40 -11.60 2.62
CA MET A 84 -10.09 -10.33 2.88
C MET A 84 -10.22 -10.05 4.39
N VAL A 85 -10.52 -11.08 5.18
CA VAL A 85 -10.60 -10.96 6.65
C VAL A 85 -9.24 -10.61 7.24
N GLU A 86 -8.18 -11.26 6.77
CA GLU A 86 -6.80 -10.96 7.18
C GLU A 86 -6.40 -9.52 6.86
N ASP A 87 -6.73 -9.05 5.65
CA ASP A 87 -6.48 -7.67 5.23
C ASP A 87 -7.21 -6.66 6.13
N ILE A 88 -8.48 -6.93 6.46
CA ILE A 88 -9.29 -6.10 7.37
C ILE A 88 -8.67 -6.08 8.78
N LEU A 89 -8.28 -7.24 9.31
CA LEU A 89 -7.63 -7.34 10.63
C LEU A 89 -6.29 -6.58 10.65
N ALA A 90 -5.51 -6.67 9.58
CA ALA A 90 -4.24 -5.94 9.44
C ALA A 90 -4.46 -4.41 9.43
N LEU A 91 -5.50 -3.94 8.72
CA LEU A 91 -5.90 -2.54 8.74
C LEU A 91 -6.32 -2.10 10.15
N PHE A 92 -7.22 -2.84 10.79
CA PHE A 92 -7.67 -2.53 12.16
C PHE A 92 -6.50 -2.46 13.14
N HIS A 93 -5.60 -3.43 13.09
CA HIS A 93 -4.40 -3.45 13.93
C HIS A 93 -3.49 -2.24 13.68
N CYS A 94 -3.29 -1.85 12.41
CA CYS A 94 -2.50 -0.67 12.05
C CYS A 94 -3.13 0.62 12.61
N PHE A 95 -4.45 0.79 12.46
CA PHE A 95 -5.16 1.95 12.98
C PHE A 95 -5.21 1.98 14.51
N SER A 96 -5.49 0.84 15.16
CA SER A 96 -5.54 0.74 16.63
C SER A 96 -4.18 1.09 17.25
N SER A 97 -3.09 0.59 16.68
CA SER A 97 -1.72 0.90 17.10
C SER A 97 -1.42 2.41 17.00
N ARG A 98 -1.85 3.06 15.91
CA ARG A 98 -1.67 4.51 15.71
C ARG A 98 -2.49 5.33 16.69
N LEU A 99 -3.75 4.94 16.93
CA LEU A 99 -4.62 5.59 17.90
C LEU A 99 -4.07 5.47 19.32
N TYR A 100 -3.64 4.28 19.71
CA TYR A 100 -3.05 4.05 21.03
C TYR A 100 -1.78 4.88 21.26
N ARG A 101 -0.89 4.91 20.26
CA ARG A 101 0.31 5.75 20.28
C ARG A 101 -0.04 7.23 20.47
N ARG A 102 -1.04 7.74 19.73
CA ARG A 102 -1.49 9.12 19.82
C ARG A 102 -2.11 9.46 21.18
N SER A 103 -2.84 8.53 21.79
CA SER A 103 -3.36 8.68 23.16
C SER A 103 -2.24 8.72 24.19
N LYS A 104 -1.22 7.86 24.08
CA LYS A 104 -0.03 7.90 24.95
C LYS A 104 0.70 9.23 24.88
N TYR A 105 0.96 9.76 23.67
CA TYR A 105 1.61 11.07 23.53
C TYR A 105 0.76 12.20 24.12
N LYS A 106 -0.57 12.17 23.96
CA LYS A 106 -1.45 13.17 24.58
C LYS A 106 -1.38 13.15 26.11
N THR A 107 -1.27 11.98 26.72
CA THR A 107 -1.11 11.85 28.17
C THR A 107 0.27 12.33 28.60
N GLN A 108 1.34 11.89 27.93
CA GLN A 108 2.71 12.32 28.23
C GLN A 108 2.89 13.84 28.10
N VAL A 109 2.34 14.47 27.06
CA VAL A 109 2.39 15.93 26.86
C VAL A 109 1.61 16.70 27.93
N LYS A 110 0.54 16.13 28.50
CA LYS A 110 -0.19 16.76 29.61
C LYS A 110 0.55 16.64 30.94
N GLU A 111 1.29 15.55 31.11
CA GLU A 111 2.03 15.23 32.35
C GLU A 111 3.46 15.78 32.35
N ASP A 112 3.93 16.33 31.22
CA ASP A 112 5.24 16.93 31.08
C ASP A 112 5.31 18.29 31.82
N PRO A 113 6.09 18.38 32.91
CA PRO A 113 6.18 19.60 33.72
C PRO A 113 6.96 20.73 33.03
N ASP A 114 7.74 20.43 31.98
CA ASP A 114 8.60 21.40 31.29
C ASP A 114 7.91 22.06 30.09
N LEU A 115 6.70 21.63 29.73
CA LEU A 115 5.91 22.23 28.65
C LEU A 115 5.05 23.42 29.13
N PRO A 116 5.06 24.56 28.42
CA PRO A 116 4.21 25.70 28.76
C PRO A 116 2.72 25.34 28.63
N GLN A 117 1.98 25.41 29.73
CA GLN A 117 0.57 25.05 29.77
C GLN A 117 -0.29 26.09 29.02
N PRO A 118 -1.26 25.67 28.18
CA PRO A 118 -2.12 26.58 27.43
C PRO A 118 -3.19 27.18 28.37
N GLY A 119 -2.78 28.15 29.19
CA GLY A 119 -3.66 28.68 30.24
C GLY A 119 -3.26 30.00 30.89
N ALA A 120 -2.22 30.70 30.41
CA ALA A 120 -1.96 32.08 30.86
C ALA A 120 -2.71 33.06 29.95
N LYS A 121 -4.00 33.29 30.23
CA LYS A 121 -4.67 34.48 29.70
C LYS A 121 -3.99 35.69 30.35
N SER A 122 -3.30 36.50 29.56
CA SER A 122 -2.75 37.78 30.00
C SER A 122 -3.91 38.71 30.36
N SER A 123 -4.18 38.87 31.65
CA SER A 123 -4.92 40.01 32.16
C SER A 123 -4.03 41.24 32.01
N LEU A 124 -4.28 42.04 30.97
CA LEU A 124 -3.78 43.41 30.87
C LEU A 124 -5.01 44.32 30.74
N ALA A 125 -5.39 44.86 31.90
CA ALA A 125 -6.11 46.13 32.02
C ALA A 125 -5.06 47.25 32.05
#